data_AF-A0A895YEJ9-F1
#
_entry.id   AF-A0A895YEJ9-F1
#
_cell.length_a   1.000
_cell.length_b   1.000
_cell.length_c   1.000
_cell.angle_alpha   90.00
_cell.angle_beta   90.00
_cell.angle_gamma   90.00
#
_symmetry.space_group_name_H-M   'P 1'
#
loop_
_entity.id
_entity.type
_entity.pdbx_description
1 polymer ?
#
loop_
_entity_poly.entity_id
_entity_poly.type
_entity_poly.pdbx_seq_one_letter_code
_entity_poly.pdbx_strand_id
1 'polypeptide(L)' 'MAVRRPSRAQTRAQRRRALLITRMGRAQTPAERLGVAYGYARAAIQELPPHQAEMLASELVDALVSAADRATTRQKGPR' A
#
# COMPACT_ATOMS: atom_id res chain seq x y z
N MET A 1 -30.46 -14.02 13.43
CA MET A 1 -29.24 -13.86 12.62
C MET A 1 -28.03 -13.86 13.55
N ALA A 2 -27.14 -14.84 13.48
CA ALA A 2 -25.95 -14.89 14.33
C ALA A 2 -24.88 -13.91 13.79
N VAL A 3 -24.53 -12.89 14.57
CA VAL A 3 -23.45 -11.95 14.24
C VAL A 3 -22.12 -12.71 14.31
N ARG A 4 -21.53 -13.04 13.16
CA ARG A 4 -20.22 -13.72 13.09
C ARG A 4 -19.15 -12.76 13.59
N ARG A 5 -18.54 -13.06 14.73
CA ARG A 5 -17.44 -12.25 15.28
C ARG A 5 -16.26 -12.24 14.29
N PRO A 6 -15.63 -11.07 14.05
CA PRO A 6 -14.50 -10.97 13.14
C PRO A 6 -13.31 -11.79 13.62
N SER A 7 -12.58 -12.39 12.69
CA SER A 7 -11.36 -13.13 13.01
C SER A 7 -10.23 -12.18 13.45
N ARG A 8 -9.25 -12.69 14.21
CA ARG A 8 -8.08 -11.89 14.62
C ARG A 8 -7.32 -11.30 13.42
N ALA A 9 -7.29 -12.01 12.30
CA ALA A 9 -6.68 -11.54 11.06
C ALA A 9 -7.46 -10.36 10.46
N GLN A 10 -8.80 -10.45 10.43
CA GLN A 10 -9.67 -9.36 9.96
C GLN A 10 -9.52 -8.12 10.84
N THR A 11 -9.50 -8.28 12.16
CA THR A 11 -9.29 -7.14 13.08
C THR A 11 -7.95 -6.48 12.87
N ARG A 12 -6.87 -7.24 12.62
CA ARG A 12 -5.53 -6.68 12.32
C ARG A 12 -5.53 -5.91 11.00
N ALA A 13 -6.12 -6.48 9.96
CA ALA A 13 -6.25 -5.81 8.66
C ALA A 13 -7.06 -4.51 8.75
N GLN A 14 -8.18 -4.51 9.49
CA GLN A 14 -8.98 -3.31 9.74
C GLN A 14 -8.19 -2.24 10.50
N ARG A 15 -7.46 -2.62 11.55
CA ARG A 15 -6.60 -1.70 12.31
C ARG A 15 -5.51 -1.08 11.44
N ARG A 16 -4.82 -1.87 10.60
CA ARG A 16 -3.84 -1.33 9.65
C ARG A 16 -4.47 -0.34 8.68
N ARG A 17 -5.66 -0.65 8.16
CA ARG A 17 -6.37 0.23 7.22
C ARG A 17 -6.78 1.54 7.89
N ALA A 18 -7.27 1.50 9.12
CA ALA A 18 -7.57 2.70 9.90
C ALA A 18 -6.32 3.57 10.10
N LEU A 19 -5.19 2.96 10.50
CA LEU A 19 -3.92 3.66 10.68
C LEU A 19 -3.41 4.28 9.37
N LEU A 20 -3.54 3.57 8.25
CA LEU A 20 -3.22 4.10 6.92
C LEU A 20 -4.01 5.37 6.64
N ILE A 21 -5.34 5.34 6.80
CA ILE A 21 -6.21 6.51 6.55
C ILE A 21 -5.79 7.68 7.42
N THR A 22 -5.59 7.46 8.73
CA THR A 22 -5.17 8.51 9.66
C THR A 22 -3.81 9.11 9.28
N ARG A 23 -2.82 8.27 8.95
CA ARG A 23 -1.48 8.75 8.58
C ARG A 23 -1.48 9.46 7.24
N MET A 24 -2.26 8.98 6.27
CA MET A 24 -2.38 9.60 4.95
C MET A 24 -3.03 10.98 5.04
N GLY A 25 -4.02 11.17 5.93
CA GLY A 25 -4.61 12.48 6.20
C GLY A 25 -3.65 13.49 6.85
N ARG A 26 -2.57 13.02 7.48
CA ARG A 26 -1.53 13.87 8.10
C ARG A 26 -0.33 14.13 7.19
N ALA A 27 -0.16 13.34 6.13
CA ALA A 27 0.97 13.46 5.21
C ALA A 27 0.81 14.71 4.32
N GLN A 28 1.71 15.67 4.49
CA GLN A 28 1.69 16.96 3.82
C GLN A 28 2.52 16.96 2.53
N THR A 29 3.53 16.11 2.44
CA THR A 29 4.41 16.02 1.26
C THR A 29 4.18 14.74 0.45
N PRO A 30 4.47 14.75 -0.87
CA PRO A 30 4.41 13.52 -1.67
C PRO A 30 5.31 12.39 -1.12
N ALA A 31 6.49 12.74 -0.59
CA ALA A 31 7.42 11.79 0.00
C ALA A 31 6.82 11.13 1.26
N GLU A 32 6.17 11.90 2.14
CA GLU A 32 5.47 11.36 3.31
C GLU A 32 4.35 10.41 2.92
N ARG A 33 3.55 10.75 1.89
CA ARG A 33 2.47 9.89 1.39
C ARG A 33 3.00 8.55 0.90
N LEU A 34 4.11 8.56 0.16
CA LEU A 34 4.79 7.34 -0.29
C LEU A 34 5.32 6.53 0.90
N GLY A 35 5.93 7.18 1.89
CA GLY A 35 6.40 6.51 3.11
C GLY A 35 5.27 5.84 3.89
N VAL A 36 4.11 6.49 4.01
CA VAL A 36 2.92 5.92 4.64
C VAL A 36 2.38 4.72 3.87
N ALA A 37 2.28 4.82 2.53
CA ALA A 37 1.84 3.72 1.68
C ALA A 37 2.78 2.52 1.76
N TYR A 38 4.09 2.77 1.70
CA TYR A 38 5.13 1.74 1.86
C TYR A 38 5.05 1.05 3.22
N GLY A 39 4.88 1.80 4.31
CA GLY A 39 4.72 1.24 5.65
C GLY A 39 3.51 0.33 5.77
N TYR A 40 2.39 0.68 5.13
CA TYR A 40 1.21 -0.18 5.07
C TYR A 40 1.45 -1.46 4.27
N ALA A 41 2.05 -1.33 3.08
CA ALA A 41 2.38 -2.46 2.21
C ALA A 41 3.32 -3.46 2.90
N ARG A 42 4.41 -2.98 3.52
CA ARG A 42 5.34 -3.79 4.30
C ARG A 42 4.64 -4.58 5.40
N ALA A 43 3.78 -3.93 6.17
CA ALA A 43 3.04 -4.59 7.24
C ALA A 43 2.01 -5.61 6.72
N ALA A 44 1.45 -5.41 5.52
CA ALA A 44 0.58 -6.39 4.88
C ALA A 44 1.38 -7.62 4.42
N ILE A 45 2.52 -7.41 3.75
CA ILE A 45 3.41 -8.48 3.26
C ILE A 45 3.88 -9.38 4.41
N GLN A 46 4.24 -8.79 5.56
CA GLN A 46 4.68 -9.55 6.75
C GLN A 46 3.63 -10.50 7.35
N GLU A 47 2.35 -10.32 7.02
CA GLU A 47 1.27 -11.19 7.50
C GLU A 47 0.83 -12.25 6.49
N LEU A 48 1.39 -12.23 5.28
CA LEU A 48 1.06 -13.17 4.22
C LEU A 48 1.99 -14.40 4.23
N PRO A 49 1.51 -15.56 3.75
CA PRO A 49 2.40 -16.68 3.42
C PRO A 49 3.47 -16.26 2.39
N PRO A 50 4.67 -16.86 2.39
CA PRO A 50 5.79 -16.44 1.54
C PRO A 50 5.44 -16.25 0.06
N HIS A 51 4.76 -17.23 -0.54
CA HIS A 51 4.34 -17.13 -1.95
C HIS A 51 3.41 -15.94 -2.21
N GLN A 52 2.46 -15.65 -1.31
CA GLN A 52 1.55 -14.51 -1.48
C GLN A 52 2.25 -13.18 -1.21
N ALA A 53 3.19 -13.16 -0.28
CA ALA A 53 4.04 -12.02 0.01
C ALA A 53 4.90 -11.63 -1.21
N GLU A 54 5.50 -12.62 -1.88
CA GLU A 54 6.29 -12.43 -3.10
C GLU A 54 5.44 -11.89 -4.26
N MET A 55 4.26 -12.48 -4.49
CA MET A 55 3.33 -11.98 -5.52
C MET A 55 2.94 -10.52 -5.29
N LEU A 56 2.51 -10.18 -4.06
CA LEU A 56 2.13 -8.81 -3.72
C LEU A 56 3.32 -7.84 -3.84
N ALA A 57 4.52 -8.27 -3.44
CA ALA A 57 5.72 -7.45 -3.58
C ALA A 57 6.02 -7.15 -5.06
N SER A 58 5.93 -8.15 -5.94
CA SER A 58 6.14 -7.98 -7.38
C SER A 58 5.12 -6.99 -7.97
N GLU A 59 3.82 -7.18 -7.69
CA GLU A 59 2.76 -6.30 -8.18
C GLU A 59 2.97 -4.84 -7.75
N LEU A 60 3.41 -4.61 -6.51
CA LEU A 60 3.69 -3.27 -6.01
C LEU A 60 4.91 -2.63 -6.67
N VAL A 61 5.97 -3.40 -6.90
CA VAL A 61 7.17 -2.92 -7.60
C VAL A 61 6.80 -2.53 -9.04
N ASP A 62 6.09 -3.39 -9.76
CA ASP A 62 5.68 -3.14 -11.14
C ASP A 62 4.79 -1.89 -11.24
N ALA A 63 3.85 -1.72 -10.31
CA ALA A 63 2.98 -0.55 -10.25
C ALA A 63 3.76 0.75 -10.01
N LEU A 64 4.76 0.72 -9.12
CA LEU A 64 5.60 1.89 -8.81
C LEU A 64 6.51 2.28 -9.98
N VAL A 65 7.18 1.30 -10.59
CA VAL A 65 8.03 1.52 -11.78
C VAL A 65 7.18 2.10 -12.92
N SER A 66 6.05 1.48 -13.23
CA SER A 66 5.15 1.94 -14.28
C SER A 66 4.62 3.36 -14.02
N ALA A 67 4.35 3.71 -12.76
CA ALA A 67 3.92 5.05 -12.39
C ALA A 67 5.04 6.09 -12.60
N ALA A 68 6.28 5.75 -12.24
CA ALA A 68 7.45 6.60 -12.45
C ALA A 68 7.73 6.84 -13.94
N ASP A 69 7.66 5.80 -14.77
CA ASP A 69 7.88 5.90 -16.21
C ASP A 69 6.84 6.78 -16.90
N ARG A 70 5.56 6.66 -16.51
CA ARG A 70 4.51 7.55 -17.01
C ARG A 70 4.72 9.00 -16.59
N ALA A 71 5.20 9.24 -15.37
CA ALA A 71 5.46 10.58 -14.86
C ALA A 71 6.63 11.25 -15.62
N THR A 72 7.69 10.49 -15.91
CA THR A 72 8.87 11.01 -16.64
C THR A 72 8.59 11.21 -18.13
N THR A 73 7.81 10.34 -18.76
CA THR A 73 7.44 10.46 -20.18
C THR A 73 6.60 11.71 -20.43
N ARG A 74 5.67 12.04 -19.53
CA ARG A 74 4.86 13.28 -19.64
C ARG A 74 5.67 14.57 -19.60
N GLN A 75 6.84 14.56 -18.96
CA GLN A 75 7.72 15.74 -18.90
C GLN A 75 8.49 15.97 -20.21
N LYS A 76 8.62 14.96 -21.07
CA LYS A 76 9.36 15.03 -22.34
C LYS A 76 8.46 15.37 -23.54
N GLY A 77 7.34 16.07 -23.33
CA GLY A 77 6.45 16.52 -24.41
C GLY A 77 7.21 17.24 -25.54
N PRO A 78 6.75 17.10 -26.81
CA PRO A 78 7.53 17.43 -27.99
C PRO A 78 7.90 18.91 -27.96
N ARG A 79 9.21 19.18 -28.04
CA ARG A 79 9.70 20.52 -28.40
C ARG A 79 9.38 20.80 -29.86
#